data_AF-A0A139CSR6-F1
#
_entry.id   AF-A0A139CSR6-F1
#
_cell.length_a   1.000
_cell.length_b   1.000
_cell.length_c   1.000
_cell.angle_alpha   90.00
_cell.angle_beta   90.00
_cell.angle_gamma   90.00
#
_symmetry.space_group_name_H-M   'P 1'
#
loop_
_entity.id
_entity.type
_entity.pdbx_description
1 polymer ?
#
loop_
_entity_poly.entity_id
_entity_poly.type
_entity_poly.pdbx_seq_one_letter_code
_entity_poly.pdbx_strand_id
1 'polypeptide(L)'
;MSSLTWSKNENKANKNRKDFTPNIYRKPVKGNSEEGDANGATYSPEQAKNGSYRQNPRVKELEYDLENIKEKYEAEIRQYREKETVLAEVKARYESEMEEYRQKQDLLKKQMEEVTKREKDLNRKCALLKSAASKVEDRIPDVEINDLNEKRSAFEKEKSELEAKFSELKELRTDYEKQLSALEDNRSQLHSQQSVYEEEMQAYLEKKGELDEKTRLLEEQLSSGEDITLDIEGLNFSGAVEIVRSRYFSELKDLNRKRADLRTLREELDNEEALLMAKNSGVEEIKAQIENEFSKLKPRANELEDAISGYEEKSKKHSENERMLTDIISRYNAEYSLFKQKQSELRELKSVQEKQEYDLVRRKLAAFESGKLLKSEVCRINSLSEELAGKVREFEENIANYETDRLSYEEKLRVHTENKEKLREAVSNYESELKVHEEKRSELEKLKLSLSESEDALRKKQSEIDGHKKELEIEKESILAHQKEVDVQRTELESELESIKSRREDNERLEKELETTSNELETQRRELEELLETTRKDIGTQVTIHRQHLDIKKMSTKLEQQSVYIQTLKKSLEDMQKSVENSQEYGVFADIVKMNLEIRK
;
A
#
# COMPACT_ATOMS: atom_id res chain seq x y z
N MET A 1 -52.70 -21.75 5.83
CA MET A 1 -53.51 -22.73 6.58
C MET A 1 -53.78 -22.15 7.97
N SER A 2 -55.02 -22.27 8.41
CA SER A 2 -55.57 -21.99 9.76
C SER A 2 -55.47 -20.56 10.31
N SER A 3 -56.53 -19.82 10.01
CA SER A 3 -57.06 -18.64 10.68
C SER A 3 -57.41 -18.89 12.16
N LEU A 4 -57.19 -17.90 13.03
CA LEU A 4 -58.01 -17.72 14.23
C LEU A 4 -58.28 -16.23 14.47
N THR A 5 -59.48 -15.81 14.10
CA THR A 5 -60.15 -14.58 14.50
C THR A 5 -60.86 -14.81 15.84
N TRP A 6 -60.93 -13.79 16.71
CA TRP A 6 -61.93 -13.61 17.78
C TRP A 6 -61.75 -12.19 18.33
N SER A 7 -62.76 -11.41 18.73
CA SER A 7 -64.17 -11.25 18.38
C SER A 7 -64.60 -10.02 19.19
N LYS A 8 -65.21 -9.02 18.53
CA LYS A 8 -65.95 -7.96 19.21
C LYS A 8 -67.29 -8.56 19.66
N ASN A 9 -67.69 -8.31 20.91
CA ASN A 9 -69.11 -8.33 21.25
C ASN A 9 -69.44 -7.26 22.30
N GLU A 10 -70.27 -6.31 21.87
CA GLU A 10 -71.10 -5.45 22.70
C GLU A 10 -72.32 -6.24 23.20
N ASN A 11 -72.77 -6.02 24.44
CA ASN A 11 -74.14 -5.55 24.73
C ASN A 11 -74.52 -5.57 26.22
N LYS A 12 -75.00 -4.40 26.66
CA LYS A 12 -76.24 -4.10 27.40
C LYS A 12 -76.59 -4.86 28.71
N ALA A 13 -76.63 -4.02 29.76
CA ALA A 13 -77.76 -3.79 30.67
C ALA A 13 -78.27 -4.93 31.56
N ASN A 14 -78.17 -4.72 32.89
CA ASN A 14 -79.32 -5.00 33.76
C ASN A 14 -79.37 -4.08 34.98
N LYS A 15 -80.41 -3.24 35.04
CA LYS A 15 -80.93 -2.56 36.24
C LYS A 15 -81.95 -3.50 36.88
N ASN A 16 -81.87 -3.74 38.20
CA ASN A 16 -83.01 -3.98 39.13
C ASN A 16 -82.45 -4.37 40.51
N ARG A 17 -82.55 -3.50 41.53
CA ARG A 17 -83.65 -3.39 42.55
C ARG A 17 -83.57 -4.44 43.67
N LYS A 18 -83.26 -4.03 44.92
CA LYS A 18 -84.24 -3.81 46.02
C LYS A 18 -83.55 -3.53 47.36
N ASP A 19 -84.22 -2.66 48.10
CA ASP A 19 -83.92 -2.13 49.42
C ASP A 19 -83.93 -3.19 50.54
N PHE A 20 -83.12 -2.95 51.58
CA PHE A 20 -83.47 -3.27 52.96
C PHE A 20 -82.71 -2.35 53.93
N THR A 21 -83.41 -1.36 54.49
CA THR A 21 -83.10 -0.69 55.77
C THR A 21 -84.03 -1.32 56.83
N PRO A 22 -83.67 -1.41 58.14
CA PRO A 22 -83.66 -0.21 58.99
C PRO A 22 -82.68 -0.17 60.20
N ASN A 23 -82.26 1.06 60.47
CA ASN A 23 -81.95 1.70 61.76
C ASN A 23 -82.79 1.17 62.96
N ILE A 24 -82.21 0.85 64.14
CA ILE A 24 -82.64 1.32 65.49
C ILE A 24 -81.52 1.08 66.56
N TYR A 25 -81.37 2.05 67.48
CA TYR A 25 -80.76 2.06 68.83
C TYR A 25 -79.31 2.59 68.93
N ARG A 26 -79.10 3.86 69.27
CA ARG A 26 -79.29 4.60 70.56
C ARG A 26 -78.08 4.49 71.51
N LYS A 27 -77.29 5.58 71.52
CA LYS A 27 -76.52 6.20 72.64
C LYS A 27 -75.49 5.26 73.36
N PRO A 28 -74.55 5.73 74.23
CA PRO A 28 -74.50 7.02 74.90
C PRO A 28 -73.09 7.60 75.24
N VAL A 29 -73.12 8.72 75.98
CA VAL A 29 -72.22 9.11 77.09
C VAL A 29 -70.83 9.69 76.77
N LYS A 30 -70.78 11.02 76.95
CA LYS A 30 -69.64 11.77 77.50
C LYS A 30 -69.27 11.19 78.88
N GLY A 31 -68.01 10.87 79.11
CA GLY A 31 -67.53 10.51 80.44
C GLY A 31 -66.02 10.50 80.47
N ASN A 32 -65.47 11.50 81.15
CA ASN A 32 -64.05 11.69 81.41
C ASN A 32 -63.48 10.60 82.33
N SER A 33 -62.23 10.22 82.10
CA SER A 33 -61.28 9.68 83.08
C SER A 33 -59.90 9.83 82.44
N GLU A 34 -59.18 10.93 82.66
CA GLU A 34 -58.37 11.27 83.86
C GLU A 34 -56.94 10.73 83.78
N GLU A 35 -56.07 11.49 84.46
CA GLU A 35 -54.66 11.27 84.82
C GLU A 35 -53.62 11.85 83.86
N GLY A 36 -52.77 12.78 84.28
CA GLY A 36 -52.63 13.40 85.59
C GLY A 36 -51.61 14.53 85.53
N ASP A 37 -51.64 15.44 86.51
CA ASP A 37 -50.47 15.62 87.35
C ASP A 37 -50.69 16.67 88.45
N ALA A 38 -50.26 16.25 89.64
CA ALA A 38 -49.57 17.01 90.65
C ALA A 38 -50.31 18.05 91.52
N ASN A 39 -50.16 17.78 92.82
CA ASN A 39 -49.96 18.70 93.93
C ASN A 39 -51.19 19.21 94.72
N GLY A 40 -51.25 18.76 95.97
CA GLY A 40 -51.20 19.72 97.08
C GLY A 40 -52.35 19.69 98.07
N ALA A 41 -52.00 19.23 99.28
CA ALA A 41 -52.30 19.92 100.54
C ALA A 41 -53.70 19.75 101.20
N THR A 42 -53.67 18.93 102.27
CA THR A 42 -54.04 19.26 103.67
C THR A 42 -55.51 19.33 104.14
N TYR A 43 -55.68 18.76 105.35
CA TYR A 43 -56.67 18.96 106.42
C TYR A 43 -57.87 17.99 106.57
N SER A 44 -57.82 17.24 107.68
CA SER A 44 -58.89 16.51 108.37
C SER A 44 -60.08 17.40 108.75
N PRO A 45 -61.27 16.83 109.02
CA PRO A 45 -61.64 16.46 110.41
C PRO A 45 -62.38 15.11 110.49
N GLU A 46 -62.05 14.20 111.41
CA GLU A 46 -62.43 14.18 112.84
C GLU A 46 -63.90 13.81 113.12
N GLN A 47 -64.05 12.81 114.01
CA GLN A 47 -65.18 12.51 114.92
C GLN A 47 -66.37 11.69 114.35
N ALA A 48 -66.43 10.37 114.61
CA ALA A 48 -66.83 9.71 115.87
C ALA A 48 -68.36 9.48 116.00
N LYS A 49 -68.77 8.23 116.15
CA LYS A 49 -69.28 7.68 117.44
C LYS A 49 -69.80 6.24 117.32
N ASN A 50 -69.14 5.40 118.11
CA ASN A 50 -69.65 4.31 118.96
C ASN A 50 -71.14 4.00 118.92
N GLY A 51 -71.44 2.72 118.68
CA GLY A 51 -72.68 2.05 119.06
C GLY A 51 -72.38 0.62 119.52
N SER A 52 -71.97 0.47 120.78
CA SER A 52 -71.78 -0.82 121.45
C SER A 52 -73.12 -1.53 121.66
N TYR A 53 -73.39 -2.56 120.87
CA TYR A 53 -74.45 -3.54 121.16
C TYR A 53 -73.83 -4.93 121.31
N ARG A 54 -74.17 -5.59 122.41
CA ARG A 54 -73.81 -6.98 122.70
C ARG A 54 -74.15 -7.87 121.50
N GLN A 55 -73.11 -8.31 120.78
CA GLN A 55 -73.27 -9.20 119.63
C GLN A 55 -73.69 -10.59 120.09
N ASN A 56 -74.89 -10.96 119.66
CA ASN A 56 -75.40 -12.32 119.61
C ASN A 56 -74.35 -13.20 118.88
N PRO A 57 -73.97 -14.41 119.35
CA PRO A 57 -72.96 -15.25 118.68
C PRO A 57 -73.28 -15.53 117.20
N ARG A 58 -74.55 -15.48 116.81
CA ARG A 58 -75.03 -15.57 115.42
C ARG A 58 -74.64 -14.37 114.53
N VAL A 59 -74.38 -13.20 115.13
CA VAL A 59 -73.93 -11.99 114.41
C VAL A 59 -72.44 -12.06 114.08
N LYS A 60 -71.62 -12.70 114.93
CA LYS A 60 -70.19 -12.90 114.67
C LYS A 60 -69.92 -13.90 113.55
N GLU A 61 -70.74 -14.95 113.44
CA GLU A 61 -70.71 -15.86 112.29
C GLU A 61 -71.10 -15.14 111.00
N LEU A 62 -72.17 -14.32 111.03
CA LEU A 62 -72.58 -13.53 109.86
C LEU A 62 -71.55 -12.46 109.47
N GLU A 63 -70.86 -11.85 110.43
CA GLU A 63 -69.75 -10.93 110.16
C GLU A 63 -68.54 -11.63 109.53
N TYR A 64 -68.21 -12.85 109.98
CA TYR A 64 -67.17 -13.67 109.38
C TYR A 64 -67.54 -14.11 107.94
N ASP A 65 -68.78 -14.54 107.73
CA ASP A 65 -69.27 -14.92 106.40
C ASP A 65 -69.35 -13.69 105.47
N LEU A 66 -69.74 -12.52 105.98
CA LEU A 66 -69.71 -11.26 105.22
C LEU A 66 -68.29 -10.86 104.83
N GLU A 67 -67.31 -10.98 105.74
CA GLU A 67 -65.92 -10.63 105.43
C GLU A 67 -65.32 -11.62 104.42
N ASN A 68 -65.62 -12.91 104.53
CA ASN A 68 -65.18 -13.92 103.56
C ASN A 68 -65.83 -13.73 102.18
N ILE A 69 -67.11 -13.34 102.12
CA ILE A 69 -67.78 -12.96 100.87
C ILE A 69 -67.17 -11.69 100.28
N LYS A 70 -66.88 -10.69 101.11
CA LYS A 70 -66.24 -9.44 100.70
C LYS A 70 -64.83 -9.68 100.17
N GLU A 71 -64.03 -10.52 100.82
CA GLU A 71 -62.69 -10.88 100.35
C GLU A 71 -62.73 -11.65 99.02
N LYS A 72 -63.72 -12.54 98.84
CA LYS A 72 -63.97 -13.21 97.54
C LYS A 72 -64.32 -12.22 96.44
N TYR A 73 -65.23 -11.28 96.69
CA TYR A 73 -65.59 -10.25 95.70
C TYR A 73 -64.43 -9.28 95.43
N GLU A 74 -63.63 -8.92 96.44
CA GLU A 74 -62.43 -8.10 96.27
C GLU A 74 -61.34 -8.81 95.46
N ALA A 75 -61.19 -10.14 95.61
CA ALA A 75 -60.30 -10.95 94.79
C ALA A 75 -60.82 -11.03 93.34
N GLU A 76 -62.13 -11.20 93.15
CA GLU A 76 -62.74 -11.21 91.82
C GLU A 76 -62.61 -9.85 91.11
N ILE A 77 -62.83 -8.74 91.83
CA ILE A 77 -62.59 -7.37 91.33
C ILE A 77 -61.12 -7.17 90.95
N ARG A 78 -60.17 -7.68 91.74
CA ARG A 78 -58.73 -7.64 91.39
C ARG A 78 -58.45 -8.39 90.08
N GLN A 79 -59.00 -9.58 89.91
CA GLN A 79 -58.87 -10.33 88.65
C GLN A 79 -59.50 -9.60 87.46
N TYR A 80 -60.62 -8.90 87.66
CA TYR A 80 -61.22 -8.09 86.60
C TYR A 80 -60.34 -6.89 86.22
N ARG A 81 -59.74 -6.22 87.20
CA ARG A 81 -58.77 -5.14 86.93
C ARG A 81 -57.53 -5.63 86.20
N GLU A 82 -56.98 -6.79 86.58
CA GLU A 82 -55.85 -7.40 85.87
C GLU A 82 -56.21 -7.78 84.42
N LYS A 83 -57.43 -8.29 84.19
CA LYS A 83 -57.92 -8.54 82.83
C LYS A 83 -58.09 -7.25 82.03
N GLU A 84 -58.55 -6.18 82.68
CA GLU A 84 -58.70 -4.87 82.07
C GLU A 84 -57.34 -4.27 81.67
N THR A 85 -56.30 -4.41 82.51
CA THR A 85 -54.94 -3.97 82.16
C THR A 85 -54.36 -4.76 80.99
N VAL A 86 -54.51 -6.09 80.98
CA VAL A 86 -54.06 -6.92 79.84
C VAL A 86 -54.82 -6.54 78.55
N LEU A 87 -56.11 -6.26 78.64
CA LEU A 87 -56.90 -5.85 77.48
C LEU A 87 -56.50 -4.46 76.97
N ALA A 88 -56.12 -3.54 77.86
CA ALA A 88 -55.56 -2.25 77.50
C ALA A 88 -54.20 -2.39 76.79
N GLU A 89 -53.32 -3.27 77.28
CA GLU A 89 -52.03 -3.55 76.63
C GLU A 89 -52.19 -4.18 75.24
N VAL A 90 -53.11 -5.15 75.11
CA VAL A 90 -53.43 -5.77 73.81
C VAL A 90 -53.97 -4.72 72.83
N LYS A 91 -54.87 -3.84 73.29
CA LYS A 91 -55.40 -2.74 72.49
C LYS A 91 -54.28 -1.80 72.04
N ALA A 92 -53.36 -1.42 72.92
CA ALA A 92 -52.22 -0.57 72.59
C ALA A 92 -51.29 -1.21 71.54
N ARG A 93 -51.02 -2.53 71.64
CA ARG A 93 -50.25 -3.26 70.63
C ARG A 93 -50.94 -3.26 69.26
N TYR A 94 -52.24 -3.54 69.23
CA TYR A 94 -53.01 -3.49 67.98
C TYR A 94 -53.02 -2.08 67.37
N GLU A 95 -53.16 -1.03 68.18
CA GLU A 95 -53.10 0.35 67.70
C GLU A 95 -51.72 0.69 67.12
N SER A 96 -50.64 0.23 67.76
CA SER A 96 -49.26 0.38 67.26
C SER A 96 -49.05 -0.35 65.93
N GLU A 97 -49.47 -1.61 65.82
CA GLU A 97 -49.38 -2.38 64.57
C GLU A 97 -50.17 -1.71 63.44
N MET A 98 -51.38 -1.24 63.73
CA MET A 98 -52.21 -0.54 62.74
C MET A 98 -51.57 0.76 62.26
N GLU A 99 -50.83 1.47 63.12
CA GLU A 99 -50.10 2.67 62.74
C GLU A 99 -48.88 2.33 61.85
N GLU A 100 -48.15 1.26 62.15
CA GLU A 100 -47.10 0.77 61.25
C GLU A 100 -47.64 0.38 59.88
N TYR A 101 -48.81 -0.27 59.82
CA TYR A 101 -49.46 -0.60 58.54
C TYR A 101 -49.82 0.66 57.75
N ARG A 102 -50.31 1.72 58.40
CA ARG A 102 -50.57 3.00 57.74
C ARG A 102 -49.30 3.63 57.19
N GLN A 103 -48.22 3.63 57.97
CA GLN A 103 -46.93 4.15 57.52
C GLN A 103 -46.37 3.38 56.31
N LYS A 104 -46.46 2.03 56.35
CA LYS A 104 -46.07 1.18 55.21
C LYS A 104 -46.93 1.46 53.98
N GLN A 105 -48.24 1.68 54.16
CA GLN A 105 -49.14 2.01 53.07
C GLN A 105 -48.80 3.37 52.43
N ASP A 106 -48.44 4.37 53.22
CA ASP A 106 -48.06 5.68 52.71
C ASP A 106 -46.68 5.68 52.05
N LEU A 107 -45.73 4.88 52.54
CA LEU A 107 -44.45 4.66 51.86
C LEU A 107 -44.65 4.01 50.49
N LEU A 108 -45.52 2.99 50.41
CA LEU A 108 -45.84 2.33 49.15
C LEU A 108 -46.48 3.29 48.14
N LYS A 109 -47.40 4.16 48.58
CA LYS A 109 -47.97 5.22 47.72
C LYS A 109 -46.88 6.15 47.19
N LYS A 110 -45.97 6.62 48.04
CA LYS A 110 -44.85 7.48 47.62
C LYS A 110 -43.96 6.79 46.58
N GLN A 111 -43.63 5.51 46.78
CA GLN A 111 -42.85 4.74 45.82
C GLN A 111 -43.58 4.58 44.47
N MET A 112 -44.89 4.30 44.50
CA MET A 112 -45.72 4.22 43.29
C MET A 112 -45.74 5.55 42.51
N GLU A 113 -45.83 6.68 43.21
CA GLU A 113 -45.77 8.01 42.59
C GLU A 113 -44.40 8.28 41.94
N GLU A 114 -43.30 7.90 42.60
CA GLU A 114 -41.96 8.02 42.01
C GLU A 114 -41.76 7.16 40.77
N VAL A 115 -42.20 5.90 40.80
CA VAL A 115 -42.14 5.00 39.65
C VAL A 115 -42.93 5.58 38.48
N THR A 116 -44.14 6.09 38.75
CA THR A 116 -44.98 6.74 37.73
C THR A 116 -44.29 7.98 37.13
N LYS A 117 -43.56 8.76 37.93
CA LYS A 117 -42.76 9.89 37.43
C LYS A 117 -41.62 9.42 36.53
N ARG A 118 -40.85 8.41 36.96
CA ARG A 118 -39.74 7.82 36.18
C ARG A 118 -40.23 7.26 34.84
N GLU A 119 -41.38 6.60 34.83
CA GLU A 119 -42.00 6.07 33.62
C GLU A 119 -42.38 7.19 32.63
N LYS A 120 -42.98 8.28 33.11
CA LYS A 120 -43.30 9.44 32.27
C LYS A 120 -42.04 10.07 31.65
N ASP A 121 -40.97 10.19 32.42
CA ASP A 121 -39.70 10.74 31.92
C ASP A 121 -39.02 9.82 30.91
N LEU A 122 -39.07 8.50 31.13
CA LEU A 122 -38.56 7.52 30.17
C LEU A 122 -39.35 7.58 28.86
N ASN A 123 -40.67 7.63 28.94
CA ASN A 123 -41.53 7.73 27.75
C ASN A 123 -41.26 9.02 26.95
N ARG A 124 -40.99 10.15 27.62
CA ARG A 124 -40.55 11.38 26.95
C ARG A 124 -39.21 11.20 26.24
N LYS A 125 -38.22 10.57 26.89
CA LYS A 125 -36.91 10.27 26.27
C LYS A 125 -37.05 9.35 25.05
N CYS A 126 -37.86 8.30 25.15
CA CYS A 126 -38.15 7.39 24.04
C CYS A 126 -38.81 8.11 22.85
N ALA A 127 -39.73 9.04 23.11
CA ALA A 127 -40.36 9.84 22.06
C ALA A 127 -39.34 10.76 21.35
N LEU A 128 -38.43 11.39 22.10
CA LEU A 128 -37.35 12.19 21.53
C LEU A 128 -36.39 11.36 20.69
N LEU A 129 -35.99 10.17 21.17
CA LEU A 129 -35.13 9.26 20.42
C LEU A 129 -35.78 8.79 19.12
N LYS A 130 -37.07 8.42 19.15
CA LYS A 130 -37.81 8.06 17.92
C LYS A 130 -37.86 9.20 16.92
N SER A 131 -38.10 10.43 17.38
CA SER A 131 -38.08 11.61 16.50
C SER A 131 -36.69 11.89 15.94
N ALA A 132 -35.63 11.70 16.73
CA ALA A 132 -34.25 11.84 16.26
C ALA A 132 -33.88 10.77 15.23
N ALA A 133 -34.27 9.52 15.45
CA ALA A 133 -34.03 8.41 14.53
C ALA A 133 -34.70 8.65 13.16
N SER A 134 -35.99 9.03 13.17
CA SER A 134 -36.71 9.37 11.93
C SER A 134 -36.05 10.54 11.18
N LYS A 135 -35.55 11.56 11.88
CA LYS A 135 -34.81 12.66 11.24
C LYS A 135 -33.45 12.26 10.65
N VAL A 136 -32.83 11.19 11.15
CA VAL A 136 -31.57 10.65 10.59
C VAL A 136 -31.88 9.79 9.37
N GLU A 137 -32.94 9.00 9.45
CA GLU A 137 -33.44 8.18 8.34
C GLU A 137 -33.85 9.06 7.13
N ASP A 138 -34.51 10.19 7.38
CA ASP A 138 -34.86 11.19 6.35
C ASP A 138 -33.65 11.99 5.81
N ARG A 139 -32.47 11.90 6.47
CA ARG A 139 -31.26 12.66 6.12
C ARG A 139 -30.22 11.86 5.34
N ILE A 140 -30.38 10.54 5.21
CA ILE A 140 -29.56 9.76 4.28
C ILE A 140 -30.21 9.92 2.90
N PRO A 141 -29.63 10.71 1.98
CA PRO A 141 -30.26 10.92 0.68
C PRO A 141 -30.26 9.61 -0.08
N ASP A 142 -31.40 9.20 -0.66
CA ASP A 142 -31.49 8.04 -1.57
C ASP A 142 -30.45 8.09 -2.71
N VAL A 143 -29.97 9.30 -3.02
CA VAL A 143 -28.89 9.57 -3.97
C VAL A 143 -27.56 8.92 -3.54
N GLU A 144 -27.19 8.98 -2.26
CA GLU A 144 -25.95 8.36 -1.77
C GLU A 144 -26.05 6.84 -1.77
N ILE A 145 -27.24 6.29 -1.47
CA ILE A 145 -27.49 4.85 -1.53
C ILE A 145 -27.43 4.34 -2.98
N ASN A 146 -28.00 5.09 -3.93
CA ASN A 146 -27.94 4.74 -5.35
C ASN A 146 -26.52 4.86 -5.92
N ASP A 147 -25.78 5.92 -5.58
CA ASP A 147 -24.38 6.09 -5.99
C ASP A 147 -23.48 4.96 -5.45
N LEU A 148 -23.69 4.52 -4.21
CA LEU A 148 -22.99 3.37 -3.63
C LEU A 148 -23.37 2.04 -4.31
N ASN A 149 -24.64 1.86 -4.69
CA ASN A 149 -25.07 0.67 -5.43
C ASN A 149 -24.52 0.64 -6.86
N GLU A 150 -24.45 1.79 -7.54
CA GLU A 150 -23.82 1.90 -8.86
C GLU A 150 -22.33 1.58 -8.79
N LYS A 151 -21.62 2.13 -7.80
CA LYS A 151 -20.20 1.80 -7.54
C LYS A 151 -20.00 0.31 -7.26
N ARG A 152 -20.89 -0.30 -6.48
CA ARG A 152 -20.85 -1.75 -6.21
C ARG A 152 -21.06 -2.57 -7.48
N SER A 153 -21.98 -2.17 -8.34
CA SER A 153 -22.24 -2.83 -9.63
C SER A 153 -21.04 -2.74 -10.57
N ALA A 154 -20.41 -1.56 -10.66
CA ALA A 154 -19.19 -1.36 -11.43
C ALA A 154 -18.04 -2.25 -10.92
N PHE A 155 -17.85 -2.32 -9.60
CA PHE A 155 -16.83 -3.17 -9.00
C PHE A 155 -17.06 -4.67 -9.26
N GLU A 156 -18.29 -5.15 -9.18
CA GLU A 156 -18.59 -6.57 -9.46
C GLU A 156 -18.34 -6.92 -10.93
N LYS A 157 -18.57 -5.96 -11.84
CA LYS A 157 -18.24 -6.11 -13.26
C LYS A 157 -16.73 -6.19 -13.48
N GLU A 158 -15.95 -5.29 -12.89
CA GLU A 158 -14.48 -5.32 -12.96
C GLU A 158 -13.91 -6.64 -12.41
N LYS A 159 -14.47 -7.12 -11.29
CA LYS A 159 -14.09 -8.42 -10.70
C LYS A 159 -14.37 -9.58 -11.66
N SER A 160 -15.52 -9.59 -12.32
CA SER A 160 -15.88 -10.61 -13.31
C SER A 160 -14.93 -10.61 -14.52
N GLU A 161 -14.53 -9.42 -14.98
CA GLU A 161 -13.54 -9.27 -16.06
C GLU A 161 -12.14 -9.75 -15.63
N LEU A 162 -11.75 -9.52 -14.37
CA LEU A 162 -10.50 -10.01 -13.81
C LEU A 162 -10.48 -11.56 -13.70
N GLU A 163 -11.58 -12.15 -13.23
CA GLU A 163 -11.74 -13.61 -13.14
C GLU A 163 -11.65 -14.29 -14.54
N ALA A 164 -12.21 -13.65 -15.57
CA ALA A 164 -12.08 -14.12 -16.95
C ALA A 164 -10.61 -14.10 -17.41
N LYS A 165 -9.89 -12.98 -17.20
CA LYS A 165 -8.45 -12.89 -17.54
C LYS A 165 -7.60 -13.91 -16.79
N PHE A 166 -7.93 -14.19 -15.52
CA PHE A 166 -7.23 -15.20 -14.74
C PHE A 166 -7.43 -16.62 -15.31
N SER A 167 -8.64 -16.89 -15.82
CA SER A 167 -8.95 -18.16 -16.48
C SER A 167 -8.14 -18.31 -17.78
N GLU A 168 -8.06 -17.26 -18.61
CA GLU A 168 -7.23 -17.25 -19.82
C GLU A 168 -5.73 -17.44 -19.52
N LEU A 169 -5.20 -16.76 -18.49
CA LEU A 169 -3.81 -16.94 -18.06
C LEU A 169 -3.53 -18.36 -17.57
N LYS A 170 -4.49 -18.99 -16.91
CA LYS A 170 -4.37 -20.38 -16.46
C LYS A 170 -4.31 -21.33 -17.64
N GLU A 171 -5.13 -21.13 -18.67
CA GLU A 171 -5.08 -21.91 -19.91
C GLU A 171 -3.74 -21.73 -20.63
N LEU A 172 -3.28 -20.48 -20.81
CA LEU A 172 -1.97 -20.17 -21.39
C LEU A 172 -0.83 -20.85 -20.63
N ARG A 173 -0.86 -20.83 -19.30
CA ARG A 173 0.13 -21.52 -18.47
C ARG A 173 0.14 -23.03 -18.76
N THR A 174 -1.02 -23.67 -18.85
CA THR A 174 -1.07 -25.11 -19.16
C THR A 174 -0.54 -25.43 -20.54
N ASP A 175 -0.71 -24.54 -21.52
CA ASP A 175 -0.13 -24.74 -22.85
C ASP A 175 1.39 -24.53 -22.86
N TYR A 176 1.91 -23.56 -22.09
CA TYR A 176 3.36 -23.43 -21.90
C TYR A 176 3.97 -24.64 -21.18
N GLU A 177 3.30 -25.20 -20.17
CA GLU A 177 3.74 -26.42 -19.49
C GLU A 177 3.80 -27.62 -20.46
N LYS A 178 2.84 -27.75 -21.38
CA LYS A 178 2.89 -28.77 -22.45
C LYS A 178 4.05 -28.52 -23.42
N GLN A 179 4.29 -27.28 -23.82
CA GLN A 179 5.41 -26.94 -24.71
C GLN A 179 6.77 -27.25 -24.06
N LEU A 180 6.92 -26.95 -22.77
CA LEU A 180 8.13 -27.30 -22.01
C LEU A 180 8.36 -28.81 -21.95
N SER A 181 7.31 -29.59 -21.67
CA SER A 181 7.39 -31.06 -21.67
C SER A 181 7.84 -31.60 -23.04
N ALA A 182 7.29 -31.05 -24.14
CA ALA A 182 7.69 -31.46 -25.49
C ALA A 182 9.15 -31.09 -25.81
N LEU A 183 9.65 -29.95 -25.31
CA LEU A 183 11.05 -29.55 -25.45
C LEU A 183 11.99 -30.46 -24.64
N GLU A 184 11.60 -30.88 -23.43
CA GLU A 184 12.36 -31.84 -22.63
C GLU A 184 12.44 -33.22 -23.30
N ASP A 185 11.36 -33.68 -23.91
CA ASP A 185 11.34 -34.92 -24.70
C ASP A 185 12.27 -34.81 -25.91
N ASN A 186 12.21 -33.70 -26.66
CA ASN A 186 13.11 -33.45 -27.78
C ASN A 186 14.58 -33.38 -27.35
N ARG A 187 14.88 -32.75 -26.21
CA ARG A 187 16.24 -32.69 -25.66
C ARG A 187 16.76 -34.08 -25.32
N SER A 188 15.90 -34.92 -24.74
CA SER A 188 16.23 -36.31 -24.43
C SER A 188 16.50 -37.13 -25.69
N GLN A 189 15.70 -36.93 -26.74
CA GLN A 189 15.95 -37.54 -28.05
C GLN A 189 17.27 -37.07 -28.67
N LEU A 190 17.56 -35.76 -28.64
CA LEU A 190 18.82 -35.21 -29.15
C LEU A 190 20.02 -35.82 -28.40
N HIS A 191 19.92 -35.96 -27.08
CA HIS A 191 20.97 -36.55 -26.27
C HIS A 191 21.20 -38.03 -26.62
N SER A 192 20.13 -38.77 -26.91
CA SER A 192 20.24 -40.16 -27.38
C SER A 192 20.92 -40.24 -28.75
N GLN A 193 20.62 -39.32 -29.67
CA GLN A 193 21.29 -39.25 -30.98
C GLN A 193 22.77 -38.89 -30.84
N GLN A 194 23.12 -37.94 -29.97
CA GLN A 194 24.52 -37.59 -29.69
C GLN A 194 25.30 -38.80 -29.15
N SER A 195 24.70 -39.57 -28.24
CA SER A 195 25.31 -40.80 -27.71
C SER A 195 25.60 -41.80 -28.83
N VAL A 196 24.66 -42.02 -29.75
CA VAL A 196 24.86 -42.90 -30.91
C VAL A 196 25.99 -42.39 -31.81
N TYR A 197 26.04 -41.08 -32.09
CA TYR A 197 27.12 -40.51 -32.88
C TYR A 197 28.50 -40.62 -32.20
N GLU A 198 28.56 -40.48 -30.88
CA GLU A 198 29.81 -40.70 -30.12
C GLU A 198 30.27 -42.15 -30.21
N GLU A 199 29.36 -43.11 -30.06
CA GLU A 199 29.66 -44.55 -30.24
C GLU A 199 30.15 -44.85 -31.65
N GLU A 200 29.49 -44.32 -32.68
CA GLU A 200 29.93 -44.48 -34.08
C GLU A 200 31.29 -43.85 -34.34
N MET A 201 31.57 -42.68 -33.74
CA MET A 201 32.85 -42.00 -33.88
C MET A 201 33.98 -42.78 -33.19
N GLN A 202 33.70 -43.38 -32.04
CA GLN A 202 34.65 -44.22 -31.35
C GLN A 202 34.95 -45.50 -32.14
N ALA A 203 33.94 -46.14 -32.72
CA ALA A 203 34.12 -47.27 -33.64
C ALA A 203 34.93 -46.89 -34.89
N TYR A 204 34.73 -45.68 -35.42
CA TYR A 204 35.55 -45.16 -36.53
C TYR A 204 37.02 -44.99 -36.12
N LEU A 205 37.29 -44.43 -34.93
CA LEU A 205 38.65 -44.26 -34.41
C LEU A 205 39.36 -45.60 -34.18
N GLU A 206 38.65 -46.61 -33.66
CA GLU A 206 39.18 -47.97 -33.53
C GLU A 206 39.55 -48.56 -34.89
N LYS A 207 38.64 -48.47 -35.87
CA LYS A 207 38.88 -48.97 -37.22
C LYS A 207 40.02 -48.24 -37.94
N LYS A 208 40.18 -46.94 -37.68
CA LYS A 208 41.34 -46.18 -38.15
C LYS A 208 42.62 -46.71 -37.53
N GLY A 209 42.64 -46.98 -36.22
CA GLY A 209 43.77 -47.62 -35.55
C GLY A 209 44.15 -48.99 -36.14
N GLU A 210 43.15 -49.82 -36.47
CA GLU A 210 43.39 -51.10 -37.17
C GLU A 210 44.02 -50.91 -38.57
N LEU A 211 43.59 -49.89 -39.31
CA LEU A 211 44.15 -49.56 -40.62
C LEU A 211 45.57 -49.00 -40.51
N ASP A 212 45.83 -48.15 -39.52
CA ASP A 212 47.17 -47.63 -39.24
C ASP A 212 48.12 -48.80 -38.87
N GLU A 213 47.65 -49.77 -38.07
CA GLU A 213 48.43 -50.98 -37.75
C GLU A 213 48.65 -51.88 -38.97
N LYS A 214 47.65 -52.06 -39.84
CA LYS A 214 47.83 -52.76 -41.12
C LYS A 214 48.83 -52.04 -42.03
N THR A 215 48.81 -50.72 -42.04
CA THR A 215 49.75 -49.90 -42.81
C THR A 215 51.17 -50.09 -42.26
N ARG A 216 51.33 -50.09 -40.94
CA ARG A 216 52.60 -50.38 -40.28
C ARG A 216 53.11 -51.79 -40.61
N LEU A 217 52.24 -52.80 -40.60
CA LEU A 217 52.58 -54.17 -41.00
C LEU A 217 52.97 -54.26 -42.48
N LEU A 218 52.28 -53.55 -43.38
CA LEU A 218 52.65 -53.47 -44.79
C LEU A 218 53.99 -52.73 -45.00
N GLU A 219 54.25 -51.66 -44.25
CA GLU A 219 55.55 -50.96 -44.25
C GLU A 219 56.68 -51.87 -43.71
N GLU A 220 56.38 -52.70 -42.70
CA GLU A 220 57.30 -53.71 -42.16
C GLU A 220 57.55 -54.84 -43.18
N GLN A 221 56.51 -55.30 -43.89
CA GLN A 221 56.62 -56.25 -45.00
C GLN A 221 57.45 -55.69 -46.16
N LEU A 222 57.23 -54.43 -46.56
CA LEU A 222 58.03 -53.73 -47.56
C LEU A 222 59.50 -53.55 -47.11
N SER A 223 59.73 -53.29 -45.82
CA SER A 223 61.07 -53.19 -45.24
C SER A 223 61.79 -54.54 -45.14
N SER A 224 61.04 -55.65 -45.11
CA SER A 224 61.56 -57.02 -45.11
C SER A 224 61.94 -57.57 -46.49
N GLY A 225 61.68 -56.81 -47.56
CA GLY A 225 62.08 -57.16 -48.93
C GLY A 225 61.18 -58.20 -49.62
N GLU A 226 59.89 -58.26 -49.27
CA GLU A 226 58.90 -59.05 -49.98
C GLU A 226 58.23 -58.19 -51.06
N ASP A 227 58.48 -58.52 -52.33
CA ASP A 227 58.02 -57.75 -53.50
C ASP A 227 56.48 -57.74 -53.61
N ILE A 228 55.86 -56.61 -53.22
CA ILE A 228 54.46 -56.31 -53.53
C ILE A 228 54.42 -55.67 -54.93
N THR A 229 54.15 -56.50 -55.94
CA THR A 229 53.82 -56.05 -57.30
C THR A 229 52.46 -55.36 -57.29
N LEU A 230 52.45 -54.02 -57.28
CA LEU A 230 51.29 -53.21 -57.62
C LEU A 230 51.42 -52.75 -59.07
N ASP A 231 50.64 -53.41 -59.94
CA ASP A 231 50.36 -52.99 -61.30
C ASP A 231 49.68 -51.61 -61.27
N ILE A 232 50.39 -50.58 -61.73
CA ILE A 232 49.83 -49.24 -61.97
C ILE A 232 50.14 -48.87 -63.43
N GLU A 233 49.50 -49.58 -64.36
CA GLU A 233 49.33 -49.12 -65.73
C GLU A 233 48.01 -48.33 -65.84
N GLY A 234 48.10 -47.06 -66.22
CA GLY A 234 46.94 -46.34 -66.78
C GLY A 234 46.50 -45.03 -66.11
N LEU A 235 47.27 -44.43 -65.20
CA LEU A 235 46.91 -43.10 -64.69
C LEU A 235 47.47 -42.00 -65.59
N ASN A 236 46.61 -41.54 -66.51
CA ASN A 236 46.74 -40.26 -67.17
C ASN A 236 46.67 -39.15 -66.09
N PHE A 237 47.84 -38.78 -65.55
CA PHE A 237 48.00 -37.81 -64.45
C PHE A 237 47.29 -36.48 -64.71
N SER A 238 47.13 -36.08 -65.99
CA SER A 238 46.38 -34.87 -66.36
C SER A 238 44.90 -34.99 -66.00
N GLY A 239 44.26 -36.12 -66.34
CA GLY A 239 42.84 -36.34 -66.05
C GLY A 239 42.57 -36.53 -64.55
N ALA A 240 43.48 -37.19 -63.83
CA ALA A 240 43.37 -37.35 -62.38
C ALA A 240 43.47 -36.01 -61.63
N VAL A 241 44.39 -35.14 -62.03
CA VAL A 241 44.53 -33.79 -61.46
C VAL A 241 43.30 -32.94 -61.75
N GLU A 242 42.70 -33.07 -62.93
CA GLU A 242 41.51 -32.31 -63.31
C GLU A 242 40.25 -32.81 -62.57
N ILE A 243 40.12 -34.12 -62.32
CA ILE A 243 39.08 -34.70 -61.47
C ILE A 243 39.23 -34.22 -60.02
N VAL A 244 40.45 -34.24 -59.47
CA VAL A 244 40.73 -33.76 -58.11
C VAL A 244 40.43 -32.27 -57.99
N ARG A 245 40.83 -31.47 -58.99
CA ARG A 245 40.54 -30.03 -59.04
C ARG A 245 39.04 -29.78 -59.10
N SER A 246 38.30 -30.53 -59.92
CA SER A 246 36.84 -30.45 -60.04
C SER A 246 36.14 -30.78 -58.71
N ARG A 247 36.59 -31.85 -58.03
CA ARG A 247 36.11 -32.24 -56.70
C ARG A 247 36.40 -31.18 -55.65
N TYR A 248 37.62 -30.65 -55.63
CA TYR A 248 38.01 -29.59 -54.69
C TYR A 248 37.13 -28.34 -54.86
N PHE A 249 36.87 -27.91 -56.09
CA PHE A 249 36.00 -26.76 -56.32
C PHE A 249 34.53 -27.05 -56.01
N SER A 250 34.03 -28.27 -56.22
CA SER A 250 32.65 -28.61 -55.80
C SER A 250 32.53 -28.66 -54.27
N GLU A 251 33.51 -29.27 -53.59
CA GLU A 251 33.59 -29.30 -52.12
C GLU A 251 33.70 -27.89 -51.54
N LEU A 252 34.52 -27.02 -52.14
CA LEU A 252 34.65 -25.62 -51.71
C LEU A 252 33.34 -24.84 -51.89
N LYS A 253 32.60 -25.12 -52.97
CA LYS A 253 31.28 -24.51 -53.22
C LYS A 253 30.24 -25.00 -52.22
N ASP A 254 30.22 -26.29 -51.91
CA ASP A 254 29.32 -26.86 -50.91
C ASP A 254 29.68 -26.40 -49.49
N LEU A 255 30.97 -26.23 -49.18
CA LEU A 255 31.44 -25.70 -47.91
C LEU A 255 31.07 -24.22 -47.73
N ASN A 256 31.13 -23.43 -48.80
CA ASN A 256 30.64 -22.05 -48.81
C ASN A 256 29.12 -21.95 -48.66
N ARG A 257 28.34 -22.88 -49.26
CA ARG A 257 26.89 -22.98 -49.02
C ARG A 257 26.59 -23.30 -47.56
N LYS A 258 27.23 -24.33 -47.00
CA LYS A 258 27.09 -24.69 -45.58
C LYS A 258 27.48 -23.53 -44.65
N ARG A 259 28.51 -22.74 -44.99
CA ARG A 259 28.87 -21.53 -44.23
C ARG A 259 27.80 -20.43 -44.31
N ALA A 260 27.13 -20.29 -45.45
CA ALA A 260 26.03 -19.34 -45.58
C ALA A 260 24.82 -19.80 -44.74
N ASP A 261 24.45 -21.07 -44.84
CA ASP A 261 23.35 -21.66 -44.07
C ASP A 261 23.61 -21.61 -42.55
N LEU A 262 24.87 -21.81 -42.14
CA LEU A 262 25.27 -21.66 -40.74
C LEU A 262 25.18 -20.20 -40.25
N ARG A 263 25.40 -19.21 -41.12
CA ARG A 263 25.21 -17.81 -40.72
C ARG A 263 23.74 -17.47 -40.53
N THR A 264 22.87 -17.93 -41.43
CA THR A 264 21.43 -17.68 -41.31
C THR A 264 20.86 -18.35 -40.06
N LEU A 265 21.25 -19.59 -39.77
CA LEU A 265 20.87 -20.27 -38.54
C LEU A 265 21.38 -19.54 -37.28
N ARG A 266 22.56 -18.92 -37.35
CA ARG A 266 23.10 -18.16 -36.22
C ARG A 266 22.34 -16.86 -35.97
N GLU A 267 21.97 -16.14 -37.04
CA GLU A 267 21.11 -14.96 -36.93
C GLU A 267 19.70 -15.33 -36.42
N GLU A 268 19.14 -16.46 -36.86
CA GLU A 268 17.87 -16.98 -36.33
C GLU A 268 17.98 -17.29 -34.84
N LEU A 269 19.05 -17.95 -34.40
CA LEU A 269 19.31 -18.25 -32.98
C LEU A 269 19.44 -16.97 -32.14
N ASP A 270 20.20 -15.98 -32.63
CA ASP A 270 20.39 -14.69 -31.94
C ASP A 270 19.03 -13.94 -31.81
N ASN A 271 18.16 -14.02 -32.82
CA ASN A 271 16.82 -13.46 -32.79
C ASN A 271 15.90 -14.19 -31.80
N GLU A 272 15.96 -15.52 -31.75
CA GLU A 272 15.21 -16.33 -30.78
C GLU A 272 15.67 -16.07 -29.34
N GLU A 273 16.98 -15.94 -29.11
CA GLU A 273 17.54 -15.60 -27.80
C GLU A 273 17.08 -14.21 -27.34
N ALA A 274 17.08 -13.21 -28.23
CA ALA A 274 16.56 -11.88 -27.95
C ALA A 274 15.05 -11.92 -27.60
N LEU A 275 14.26 -12.72 -28.32
CA LEU A 275 12.83 -12.92 -28.03
C LEU A 275 12.63 -13.59 -26.66
N LEU A 276 13.43 -14.59 -26.33
CA LEU A 276 13.40 -15.28 -25.04
C LEU A 276 13.73 -14.33 -23.88
N MET A 277 14.75 -13.49 -24.05
CA MET A 277 15.12 -12.47 -23.06
C MET A 277 14.00 -11.45 -22.84
N ALA A 278 13.34 -11.01 -23.92
CA ALA A 278 12.18 -10.13 -23.81
C ALA A 278 11.02 -10.82 -23.07
N LYS A 279 10.70 -12.08 -23.40
CA LYS A 279 9.67 -12.85 -22.68
C LYS A 279 10.02 -13.04 -21.20
N ASN A 280 11.27 -13.35 -20.88
CA ASN A 280 11.73 -13.48 -19.50
C ASN A 280 11.58 -12.18 -18.71
N SER A 281 11.88 -11.02 -19.32
CA SER A 281 11.64 -9.73 -18.68
C SER A 281 10.15 -9.50 -18.36
N GLY A 282 9.24 -9.90 -19.27
CA GLY A 282 7.80 -9.80 -19.03
C GLY A 282 7.33 -10.75 -17.92
N VAL A 283 7.89 -11.96 -17.83
CA VAL A 283 7.60 -12.90 -16.74
C VAL A 283 8.05 -12.35 -15.39
N GLU A 284 9.25 -11.76 -15.32
CA GLU A 284 9.73 -11.14 -14.08
C GLU A 284 8.87 -9.92 -13.67
N GLU A 285 8.39 -9.13 -14.63
CA GLU A 285 7.46 -8.03 -14.34
C GLU A 285 6.12 -8.54 -13.79
N ILE A 286 5.54 -9.59 -14.40
CA ILE A 286 4.31 -10.22 -13.90
C ILE A 286 4.53 -10.79 -12.50
N LYS A 287 5.67 -11.46 -12.26
CA LYS A 287 6.03 -12.01 -10.95
C LYS A 287 6.13 -10.90 -9.90
N ALA A 288 6.78 -9.78 -10.21
CA ALA A 288 6.85 -8.63 -9.32
C ALA A 288 5.46 -8.03 -9.02
N GLN A 289 4.57 -7.98 -10.02
CA GLN A 289 3.17 -7.55 -9.80
C GLN A 289 2.41 -8.50 -8.89
N ILE A 290 2.54 -9.82 -9.09
CA ILE A 290 1.94 -10.85 -8.24
C ILE A 290 2.44 -10.73 -6.80
N GLU A 291 3.75 -10.58 -6.59
CA GLU A 291 4.37 -10.43 -5.27
C GLU A 291 3.84 -9.18 -4.53
N ASN A 292 3.66 -8.07 -5.27
CA ASN A 292 3.09 -6.84 -4.74
C ASN A 292 1.62 -7.01 -4.33
N GLU A 293 0.80 -7.66 -5.16
CA GLU A 293 -0.60 -7.95 -4.83
C GLU A 293 -0.72 -8.91 -3.64
N PHE A 294 0.13 -9.94 -3.55
CA PHE A 294 0.22 -10.81 -2.38
C PHE A 294 0.58 -10.04 -1.10
N SER A 295 1.51 -9.09 -1.21
CA SER A 295 1.91 -8.24 -0.08
C SER A 295 0.78 -7.34 0.41
N LYS A 296 -0.13 -6.90 -0.49
CA LYS A 296 -1.35 -6.16 -0.13
C LYS A 296 -2.46 -7.05 0.43
N LEU A 297 -2.59 -8.28 -0.07
CA LEU A 297 -3.63 -9.23 0.36
C LEU A 297 -3.33 -9.83 1.74
N LYS A 298 -2.06 -10.05 2.06
CA LYS A 298 -1.65 -10.62 3.36
C LYS A 298 -2.18 -9.86 4.59
N PRO A 299 -2.04 -8.53 4.72
CA PRO A 299 -2.62 -7.81 5.85
C PRO A 299 -4.15 -7.86 5.86
N ARG A 300 -4.81 -7.79 4.70
CA ARG A 300 -6.27 -7.93 4.60
C ARG A 300 -6.77 -9.31 5.04
N ALA A 301 -6.03 -10.37 4.74
CA ALA A 301 -6.34 -11.71 5.21
C ALA A 301 -6.24 -11.80 6.74
N ASN A 302 -5.19 -11.22 7.32
CA ASN A 302 -5.04 -11.14 8.78
C ASN A 302 -6.17 -10.33 9.43
N GLU A 303 -6.54 -9.18 8.86
CA GLU A 303 -7.67 -8.37 9.34
C GLU A 303 -8.99 -9.15 9.32
N LEU A 304 -9.21 -9.98 8.30
CA LEU A 304 -10.37 -10.86 8.19
C LEU A 304 -10.32 -11.98 9.24
N GLU A 305 -9.18 -12.61 9.48
CA GLU A 305 -9.01 -13.62 10.53
C GLU A 305 -9.25 -13.04 11.94
N ASP A 306 -8.74 -11.83 12.20
CA ASP A 306 -8.99 -11.10 13.44
C ASP A 306 -10.47 -10.75 13.61
N ALA A 307 -11.13 -10.32 12.52
CA ALA A 307 -12.55 -10.04 12.52
C ALA A 307 -13.38 -11.32 12.79
N ILE A 308 -13.05 -12.43 12.14
CA ILE A 308 -13.70 -13.74 12.35
C ILE A 308 -13.55 -14.16 13.82
N SER A 309 -12.33 -14.09 14.36
CA SER A 309 -12.04 -14.42 15.76
C SER A 309 -12.87 -13.56 16.73
N GLY A 310 -12.99 -12.26 16.44
CA GLY A 310 -13.82 -11.34 17.21
C GLY A 310 -15.33 -11.65 17.12
N TYR A 311 -15.83 -12.10 15.96
CA TYR A 311 -17.21 -12.55 15.80
C TYR A 311 -17.48 -13.86 16.55
N GLU A 312 -16.56 -14.82 16.51
CA GLU A 312 -16.67 -16.07 17.26
C GLU A 312 -16.72 -15.85 18.77
N GLU A 313 -15.90 -14.94 19.30
CA GLU A 313 -15.92 -14.59 20.73
C GLU A 313 -17.24 -13.93 21.13
N LYS A 314 -17.75 -12.99 20.31
CA LYS A 314 -19.07 -12.37 20.52
C LYS A 314 -20.19 -13.40 20.47
N SER A 315 -20.12 -14.36 19.55
CA SER A 315 -21.10 -15.45 19.44
C SER A 315 -21.07 -16.35 20.68
N LYS A 316 -19.89 -16.72 21.19
CA LYS A 316 -19.75 -17.48 22.45
C LYS A 316 -20.34 -16.73 23.64
N LYS A 317 -20.02 -15.43 23.79
CA LYS A 317 -20.60 -14.58 24.85
C LYS A 317 -22.13 -14.51 24.74
N HIS A 318 -22.66 -14.41 23.53
CA HIS A 318 -24.11 -14.42 23.31
C HIS A 318 -24.75 -15.74 23.73
N SER A 319 -24.16 -16.88 23.34
CA SER A 319 -24.62 -18.22 23.73
C SER A 319 -24.57 -18.43 25.25
N GLU A 320 -23.52 -17.96 25.92
CA GLU A 320 -23.44 -17.99 27.39
C GLU A 320 -24.54 -17.15 28.05
N ASN A 321 -24.81 -15.96 27.51
CA ASN A 321 -25.90 -15.09 27.99
C ASN A 321 -27.28 -15.75 27.78
N GLU A 322 -27.51 -16.39 26.64
CA GLU A 322 -28.75 -17.15 26.38
C GLU A 322 -28.91 -18.33 27.36
N ARG A 323 -27.81 -19.02 27.68
CA ARG A 323 -27.82 -20.08 28.69
C ARG A 323 -28.16 -19.53 30.07
N MET A 324 -27.53 -18.43 30.49
CA MET A 324 -27.84 -17.78 31.76
C MET A 324 -29.30 -17.32 31.83
N LEU A 325 -29.84 -16.76 30.74
CA LEU A 325 -31.24 -16.36 30.66
C LEU A 325 -32.18 -17.56 30.79
N THR A 326 -31.85 -18.67 30.13
CA THR A 326 -32.62 -19.92 30.23
C THR A 326 -32.63 -20.48 31.65
N ASP A 327 -31.50 -20.41 32.35
CA ASP A 327 -31.40 -20.82 33.76
C ASP A 327 -32.21 -19.91 34.69
N ILE A 328 -32.24 -18.60 34.43
CA ILE A 328 -33.07 -17.65 35.18
C ILE A 328 -34.56 -17.93 34.95
N ILE A 329 -34.98 -18.15 33.70
CA ILE A 329 -36.37 -18.49 33.36
C ILE A 329 -36.80 -19.80 34.04
N SER A 330 -35.92 -20.80 34.04
CA SER A 330 -36.19 -22.09 34.68
C SER A 330 -36.38 -21.96 36.19
N ARG A 331 -35.52 -21.17 36.86
CA ARG A 331 -35.67 -20.85 38.29
C ARG A 331 -36.96 -20.11 38.58
N TYR A 332 -37.28 -19.08 37.80
CA TYR A 332 -38.52 -18.33 37.94
C TYR A 332 -39.76 -19.21 37.80
N ASN A 333 -39.79 -20.10 36.81
CA ASN A 333 -40.90 -21.03 36.60
C ASN A 333 -41.06 -22.03 37.75
N ALA A 334 -39.94 -22.52 38.32
CA ALA A 334 -39.96 -23.38 39.49
C ALA A 334 -40.52 -22.65 40.72
N GLU A 335 -40.03 -21.43 40.99
CA GLU A 335 -40.53 -20.59 42.09
C GLU A 335 -42.01 -20.24 41.92
N TYR A 336 -42.44 -19.91 40.69
CA TYR A 336 -43.84 -19.64 40.37
C TYR A 336 -44.73 -20.86 40.63
N SER A 337 -44.27 -22.04 40.26
CA SER A 337 -44.99 -23.30 40.50
C SER A 337 -45.10 -23.60 42.00
N LEU A 338 -44.02 -23.42 42.76
CA LEU A 338 -44.02 -23.54 44.21
C LEU A 338 -44.97 -22.52 44.88
N PHE A 339 -44.98 -21.29 44.40
CA PHE A 339 -45.91 -20.27 44.89
C PHE A 339 -47.37 -20.67 44.63
N LYS A 340 -47.68 -21.20 43.45
CA LYS A 340 -49.02 -21.70 43.12
C LYS A 340 -49.43 -22.87 43.99
N GLN A 341 -48.52 -23.80 44.25
CA GLN A 341 -48.74 -24.92 45.17
C GLN A 341 -49.04 -24.43 46.59
N LYS A 342 -48.21 -23.53 47.14
CA LYS A 342 -48.44 -22.95 48.46
C LYS A 342 -49.79 -22.21 48.53
N GLN A 343 -50.21 -21.57 47.44
CA GLN A 343 -51.51 -20.89 47.36
C GLN A 343 -52.70 -21.88 47.37
N SER A 344 -52.57 -23.08 46.80
CA SER A 344 -53.60 -24.13 46.92
C SER A 344 -53.62 -24.74 48.31
N GLU A 345 -52.45 -25.07 48.87
CA GLU A 345 -52.34 -25.60 50.23
C GLU A 345 -52.95 -24.64 51.27
N LEU A 346 -52.70 -23.34 51.14
CA LEU A 346 -53.28 -22.32 52.02
C LEU A 346 -54.80 -22.22 51.88
N ARG A 347 -55.35 -22.43 50.68
CA ARG A 347 -56.81 -22.48 50.47
C ARG A 347 -57.44 -23.72 51.10
N GLU A 348 -56.78 -24.87 50.98
CA GLU A 348 -57.22 -26.11 51.61
C GLU A 348 -57.19 -26.00 53.14
N LEU A 349 -56.08 -25.50 53.70
CA LEU A 349 -55.95 -25.27 55.15
C LEU A 349 -57.05 -24.35 55.67
N LYS A 350 -57.36 -23.27 54.95
CA LYS A 350 -58.44 -22.35 55.34
C LYS A 350 -59.81 -23.04 55.33
N SER A 351 -60.09 -23.87 54.33
CA SER A 351 -61.34 -24.65 54.28
C SER A 351 -61.43 -25.69 55.41
N VAL A 352 -60.33 -26.35 55.74
CA VAL A 352 -60.25 -27.28 56.86
C VAL A 352 -60.49 -26.55 58.18
N GLN A 353 -59.88 -25.38 58.37
CA GLN A 353 -60.07 -24.56 59.56
C GLN A 353 -61.53 -24.11 59.71
N GLU A 354 -62.17 -23.60 58.65
CA GLU A 354 -63.59 -23.20 58.67
C GLU A 354 -64.51 -24.38 59.06
N LYS A 355 -64.21 -25.59 58.57
CA LYS A 355 -64.94 -26.81 58.94
C LYS A 355 -64.72 -27.19 60.41
N GLN A 356 -63.48 -27.12 60.89
CA GLN A 356 -63.15 -27.39 62.29
C GLN A 356 -63.85 -26.40 63.24
N GLU A 357 -63.88 -25.11 62.88
CA GLU A 357 -64.59 -24.07 63.63
C GLU A 357 -66.11 -24.34 63.66
N TYR A 358 -66.70 -24.72 62.53
CA TYR A 358 -68.10 -25.12 62.45
C TYR A 358 -68.42 -26.34 63.35
N ASP A 359 -67.60 -27.39 63.27
CA ASP A 359 -67.77 -28.60 64.09
C ASP A 359 -67.51 -28.34 65.58
N LEU A 360 -66.61 -27.41 65.91
CA LEU A 360 -66.36 -26.98 67.28
C LEU A 360 -67.56 -26.20 67.83
N VAL A 361 -68.14 -25.27 67.08
CA VAL A 361 -69.36 -24.55 67.46
C VAL A 361 -70.52 -25.52 67.64
N ARG A 362 -70.67 -26.51 66.75
CA ARG A 362 -71.68 -27.57 66.85
C ARG A 362 -71.51 -28.43 68.11
N ARG A 363 -70.27 -28.84 68.43
CA ARG A 363 -69.95 -29.59 69.65
C ARG A 363 -70.16 -28.76 70.92
N LYS A 364 -69.83 -27.47 70.90
CA LYS A 364 -70.08 -26.54 72.01
C LYS A 364 -71.58 -26.35 72.25
N LEU A 365 -72.40 -26.27 71.19
CA LEU A 365 -73.86 -26.24 71.31
C LEU A 365 -74.40 -27.51 71.99
N ALA A 366 -73.99 -28.69 71.52
CA ALA A 366 -74.41 -29.98 72.09
C ALA A 366 -73.90 -30.22 73.52
N ALA A 367 -72.72 -29.69 73.86
CA ALA A 367 -72.17 -29.74 75.22
C ALA A 367 -72.89 -28.77 76.17
N PHE A 368 -73.32 -27.60 75.67
CA PHE A 368 -74.14 -26.64 76.41
C PHE A 368 -75.53 -27.21 76.72
N GLU A 369 -76.12 -27.95 75.78
CA GLU A 369 -77.40 -28.65 75.96
C GLU A 369 -77.33 -29.85 76.93
N SER A 370 -76.15 -30.40 77.22
CA SER A 370 -75.98 -31.62 78.03
C SER A 370 -75.39 -31.39 79.43
N GLY A 371 -75.16 -30.14 79.84
CA GLY A 371 -74.87 -29.78 81.24
C GLY A 371 -73.58 -30.37 81.85
N LYS A 372 -72.61 -30.80 81.02
CA LYS A 372 -71.31 -31.37 81.47
C LYS A 372 -70.13 -30.39 81.40
N LEU A 373 -70.41 -29.09 81.57
CA LEU A 373 -69.48 -28.02 81.21
C LEU A 373 -68.18 -27.99 82.05
N LEU A 374 -68.22 -28.34 83.34
CA LEU A 374 -67.07 -28.11 84.24
C LEU A 374 -65.90 -29.08 84.04
N LYS A 375 -66.14 -30.36 83.70
CA LYS A 375 -65.04 -31.32 83.42
C LYS A 375 -64.49 -31.19 82.00
N SER A 376 -65.32 -30.85 81.02
CA SER A 376 -64.85 -30.57 79.66
C SER A 376 -64.03 -29.29 79.59
N GLU A 377 -64.36 -28.30 80.41
CA GLU A 377 -63.65 -27.02 80.41
C GLU A 377 -62.25 -27.11 81.01
N VAL A 378 -62.06 -27.93 82.05
CA VAL A 378 -60.72 -28.23 82.58
C VAL A 378 -59.86 -28.98 81.56
N CYS A 379 -60.42 -29.98 80.85
CA CYS A 379 -59.68 -30.64 79.75
C CYS A 379 -59.38 -29.66 78.60
N ARG A 380 -60.31 -28.77 78.25
CA ARG A 380 -60.12 -27.74 77.22
C ARG A 380 -59.01 -26.76 77.61
N ILE A 381 -58.95 -26.34 78.87
CA ILE A 381 -57.90 -25.46 79.39
C ILE A 381 -56.54 -26.15 79.30
N ASN A 382 -56.44 -27.42 79.69
CA ASN A 382 -55.18 -28.17 79.59
C ASN A 382 -54.72 -28.36 78.14
N SER A 383 -55.62 -28.72 77.22
CA SER A 383 -55.28 -28.81 75.80
C SER A 383 -54.87 -27.46 75.21
N LEU A 384 -55.54 -26.36 75.58
CA LEU A 384 -55.15 -25.02 75.15
C LEU A 384 -53.80 -24.58 75.72
N SER A 385 -53.47 -25.01 76.95
CA SER A 385 -52.16 -24.75 77.54
C SER A 385 -51.05 -25.50 76.80
N GLU A 386 -51.29 -26.74 76.38
CA GLU A 386 -50.35 -27.51 75.54
C GLU A 386 -50.22 -26.92 74.13
N GLU A 387 -51.32 -26.50 73.51
CA GLU A 387 -51.31 -25.79 72.22
C GLU A 387 -50.54 -24.47 72.30
N LEU A 388 -50.73 -23.70 73.39
CA LEU A 388 -50.00 -22.46 73.62
C LEU A 388 -48.51 -22.73 73.82
N ALA A 389 -48.13 -23.77 74.58
CA ALA A 389 -46.75 -24.18 74.74
C ALA A 389 -46.11 -24.63 73.41
N GLY A 390 -46.88 -25.30 72.55
CA GLY A 390 -46.46 -25.64 71.18
C GLY A 390 -46.19 -24.40 70.33
N LYS A 391 -47.12 -23.44 70.32
CA LYS A 391 -46.95 -22.17 69.59
C LYS A 391 -45.78 -21.34 70.10
N VAL A 392 -45.55 -21.31 71.42
CA VAL A 392 -44.39 -20.64 72.01
C VAL A 392 -43.09 -21.27 71.48
N ARG A 393 -43.02 -22.61 71.44
CA ARG A 393 -41.87 -23.32 70.87
C ARG A 393 -41.66 -23.04 69.38
N GLU A 394 -42.74 -22.98 68.60
CA GLU A 394 -42.68 -22.60 67.18
C GLU A 394 -42.18 -21.16 67.00
N PHE A 395 -42.59 -20.23 67.87
CA PHE A 395 -42.06 -18.86 67.84
C PHE A 395 -40.59 -18.80 68.22
N GLU A 396 -40.15 -19.55 69.23
CA GLU A 396 -38.74 -19.66 69.60
C GLU A 396 -37.89 -20.21 68.44
N GLU A 397 -38.37 -21.25 67.75
CA GLU A 397 -37.70 -21.81 66.56
C GLU A 397 -37.67 -20.80 65.41
N ASN A 398 -38.77 -20.10 65.15
CA ASN A 398 -38.80 -19.05 64.13
C ASN A 398 -37.85 -17.89 64.45
N ILE A 399 -37.74 -17.48 65.72
CA ILE A 399 -36.78 -16.46 66.16
C ILE A 399 -35.35 -16.92 65.89
N ALA A 400 -35.02 -18.16 66.26
CA ALA A 400 -33.70 -18.73 65.99
C ALA A 400 -33.39 -18.77 64.48
N ASN A 401 -34.37 -19.15 63.65
CA ASN A 401 -34.24 -19.13 62.20
C ASN A 401 -34.01 -17.70 61.67
N TYR A 402 -34.76 -16.71 62.15
CA TYR A 402 -34.56 -15.31 61.77
C TYR A 402 -33.18 -14.77 62.17
N GLU A 403 -32.64 -15.18 63.32
CA GLU A 403 -31.28 -14.82 63.73
C GLU A 403 -30.23 -15.43 62.80
N THR A 404 -30.40 -16.70 62.40
CA THR A 404 -29.49 -17.34 61.42
C THR A 404 -29.57 -16.67 60.05
N ASP A 405 -30.76 -16.31 59.59
CA ASP A 405 -30.96 -15.57 58.34
C ASP A 405 -30.32 -14.18 58.42
N ARG A 406 -30.51 -13.46 59.54
CA ARG A 406 -29.89 -12.15 59.76
C ARG A 406 -28.37 -12.21 59.64
N LEU A 407 -27.73 -13.18 60.31
CA LEU A 407 -26.28 -13.38 60.23
C LEU A 407 -25.82 -13.74 58.81
N SER A 408 -26.59 -14.55 58.09
CA SER A 408 -26.34 -14.87 56.67
C SER A 408 -26.40 -13.62 55.78
N TYR A 409 -27.35 -12.72 56.01
CA TYR A 409 -27.45 -11.46 55.29
C TYR A 409 -26.32 -10.49 55.63
N GLU A 410 -25.95 -10.37 56.91
CA GLU A 410 -24.82 -9.55 57.36
C GLU A 410 -23.51 -10.02 56.68
N GLU A 411 -23.29 -11.32 56.60
CA GLU A 411 -22.13 -11.90 55.93
C GLU A 411 -22.14 -11.65 54.41
N LYS A 412 -23.29 -11.83 53.74
CA LYS A 412 -23.43 -11.47 52.31
C LYS A 412 -23.16 -9.98 52.08
N LEU A 413 -23.61 -9.12 52.98
CA LEU A 413 -23.37 -7.68 52.89
C LEU A 413 -21.88 -7.37 53.00
N ARG A 414 -21.18 -8.02 53.93
CA ARG A 414 -19.72 -7.91 54.11
C ARG A 414 -18.96 -8.31 52.84
N VAL A 415 -19.31 -9.45 52.24
CA VAL A 415 -18.70 -9.91 50.98
C VAL A 415 -18.98 -8.93 49.84
N HIS A 416 -20.20 -8.40 49.74
CA HIS A 416 -20.52 -7.38 48.74
C HIS A 416 -19.71 -6.09 48.93
N THR A 417 -19.49 -5.66 50.17
CA THR A 417 -18.64 -4.48 50.45
C THR A 417 -17.20 -4.71 50.06
N GLU A 418 -16.63 -5.88 50.38
CA GLU A 418 -15.26 -6.24 50.00
C GLU A 418 -15.10 -6.32 48.47
N ASN A 419 -16.05 -6.95 47.78
CA ASN A 419 -16.03 -7.02 46.31
C ASN A 419 -16.18 -5.63 45.67
N LYS A 420 -16.95 -4.73 46.27
CA LYS A 420 -17.08 -3.34 45.81
C LYS A 420 -15.77 -2.57 45.96
N GLU A 421 -14.99 -2.84 47.00
CA GLU A 421 -13.66 -2.23 47.20
C GLU A 421 -12.65 -2.77 46.20
N LYS A 422 -12.58 -4.10 46.02
CA LYS A 422 -11.74 -4.73 44.98
C LYS A 422 -12.04 -4.19 43.58
N LEU A 423 -13.32 -3.99 43.26
CA LEU A 423 -13.73 -3.39 41.99
C LEU A 423 -13.25 -1.94 41.85
N ARG A 424 -13.30 -1.14 42.93
CA ARG A 424 -12.79 0.23 42.90
C ARG A 424 -11.27 0.28 42.69
N GLU A 425 -10.52 -0.60 43.34
CA GLU A 425 -9.08 -0.72 43.13
C GLU A 425 -8.75 -1.12 41.68
N ALA A 426 -9.47 -2.10 41.13
CA ALA A 426 -9.31 -2.50 39.74
C ALA A 426 -9.60 -1.34 38.76
N VAL A 427 -10.69 -0.59 38.99
CA VAL A 427 -11.01 0.60 38.18
C VAL A 427 -9.90 1.66 38.28
N SER A 428 -9.39 1.93 39.50
CA SER A 428 -8.29 2.87 39.70
C SER A 428 -7.01 2.44 38.96
N ASN A 429 -6.71 1.13 38.92
CA ASN A 429 -5.57 0.61 38.18
C ASN A 429 -5.75 0.81 36.67
N TYR A 430 -6.92 0.47 36.12
CA TYR A 430 -7.21 0.68 34.70
C TYR A 430 -7.17 2.15 34.30
N GLU A 431 -7.64 3.08 35.15
CA GLU A 431 -7.52 4.51 34.89
C GLU A 431 -6.06 4.97 34.84
N SER A 432 -5.18 4.39 35.66
CA SER A 432 -3.75 4.70 35.64
C SER A 432 -3.06 4.15 34.38
N GLU A 433 -3.39 2.93 33.97
CA GLU A 433 -2.89 2.34 32.71
C GLU A 433 -3.38 3.12 31.50
N LEU A 434 -4.64 3.56 31.49
CA LEU A 434 -5.20 4.37 30.42
C LEU A 434 -4.44 5.70 30.25
N LYS A 435 -4.08 6.37 31.35
CA LYS A 435 -3.25 7.60 31.30
C LYS A 435 -1.89 7.34 30.67
N VAL A 436 -1.22 6.25 31.03
CA VAL A 436 0.07 5.86 30.41
C VAL A 436 -0.10 5.60 28.91
N HIS A 437 -1.21 5.00 28.48
CA HIS A 437 -1.50 4.81 27.07
C HIS A 437 -1.76 6.14 26.32
N GLU A 438 -2.47 7.09 26.95
CA GLU A 438 -2.69 8.42 26.38
C GLU A 438 -1.39 9.22 26.23
N GLU A 439 -0.46 9.11 27.20
CA GLU A 439 0.88 9.71 27.12
C GLU A 439 1.68 9.11 25.95
N LYS A 440 1.74 7.78 25.84
CA LYS A 440 2.40 7.09 24.71
C LYS A 440 1.82 7.49 23.36
N ARG A 441 0.49 7.63 23.28
CA ARG A 441 -0.19 8.10 22.06
C ARG A 441 0.24 9.53 21.69
N SER A 442 0.37 10.40 22.69
CA SER A 442 0.80 11.78 22.51
C SER A 442 2.26 11.87 22.03
N GLU A 443 3.13 11.00 22.54
CA GLU A 443 4.52 10.87 22.07
C GLU A 443 4.59 10.35 20.63
N LEU A 444 3.76 9.36 20.29
CA LEU A 444 3.69 8.80 18.94
C LEU A 444 3.23 9.85 17.92
N GLU A 445 2.24 10.68 18.25
CA GLU A 445 1.82 11.79 17.38
C GLU A 445 2.92 12.84 17.18
N LYS A 446 3.72 13.15 18.22
CA LYS A 446 4.89 14.03 18.06
C LYS A 446 5.91 13.45 17.10
N LEU A 447 6.21 12.15 17.22
CA LEU A 447 7.13 11.46 16.31
C LEU A 447 6.59 11.45 14.87
N LYS A 448 5.29 11.22 14.70
CA LYS A 448 4.64 11.24 13.38
C LYS A 448 4.74 12.60 12.71
N LEU A 449 4.54 13.69 13.45
CA LEU A 449 4.72 15.05 12.93
C LEU A 449 6.18 15.31 12.52
N SER A 450 7.14 14.92 13.35
CA SER A 450 8.56 15.07 13.02
C SER A 450 8.97 14.25 11.79
N LEU A 451 8.41 13.05 11.62
CA LEU A 451 8.63 12.22 10.43
C LEU A 451 8.05 12.89 9.18
N SER A 452 6.82 13.41 9.26
CA SER A 452 6.18 14.15 8.16
C SER A 452 7.01 15.35 7.72
N GLU A 453 7.54 16.13 8.65
CA GLU A 453 8.44 17.26 8.34
C GLU A 453 9.71 16.80 7.62
N SER A 454 10.28 15.66 8.02
CA SER A 454 11.45 15.09 7.36
C SER A 454 11.14 14.59 5.94
N GLU A 455 9.96 13.99 5.73
CA GLU A 455 9.50 13.54 4.41
C GLU A 455 9.28 14.72 3.46
N ASP A 456 8.71 15.82 3.94
CA ASP A 456 8.54 17.05 3.16
C ASP A 456 9.89 17.67 2.77
N ALA A 457 10.86 17.66 3.69
CA ALA A 457 12.22 18.11 3.40
C ALA A 457 12.89 17.22 2.33
N LEU A 458 12.70 15.90 2.39
CA LEU A 458 13.19 14.97 1.38
C LEU A 458 12.52 15.18 0.02
N ARG A 459 11.20 15.40 -0.02
CA ARG A 459 10.48 15.74 -1.26
C ARG A 459 11.02 17.00 -1.91
N LYS A 460 11.31 18.02 -1.10
CA LYS A 460 11.93 19.26 -1.60
C LYS A 460 13.32 18.98 -2.19
N LYS A 461 14.16 18.21 -1.50
CA LYS A 461 15.48 17.80 -2.02
C LYS A 461 15.38 16.99 -3.30
N GLN A 462 14.39 16.10 -3.41
CA GLN A 462 14.16 15.37 -4.65
C GLN A 462 13.80 16.31 -5.81
N SER A 463 12.94 17.30 -5.57
CA SER A 463 12.58 18.30 -6.59
C SER A 463 13.78 19.16 -7.04
N GLU A 464 14.71 19.48 -6.12
CA GLU A 464 15.96 20.19 -6.44
C GLU A 464 16.86 19.32 -7.34
N ILE A 465 17.00 18.03 -7.02
CA ILE A 465 17.77 17.07 -7.82
C ILE A 465 17.19 16.93 -9.24
N ASP A 466 15.87 16.81 -9.36
CA ASP A 466 15.20 16.71 -10.66
C ASP A 466 15.38 17.99 -11.49
N GLY A 467 15.43 19.16 -10.83
CA GLY A 467 15.79 20.44 -11.45
C GLY A 467 17.20 20.42 -12.04
N HIS A 468 18.20 20.09 -11.22
CA HIS A 468 19.60 20.00 -11.66
C HIS A 468 19.81 18.96 -12.77
N LYS A 469 19.08 17.84 -12.73
CA LYS A 469 19.14 16.83 -13.80
C LYS A 469 18.68 17.39 -15.14
N LYS A 470 17.63 18.21 -15.16
CA LYS A 470 17.16 18.88 -16.38
C LYS A 470 18.16 19.92 -16.87
N GLU A 471 18.75 20.70 -15.97
CA GLU A 471 19.80 21.67 -16.31
C GLU A 471 21.00 20.99 -16.96
N LEU A 472 21.45 19.86 -16.40
CA LEU A 472 22.54 19.06 -16.96
C LEU A 472 22.21 18.48 -18.34
N GLU A 473 20.97 18.04 -18.57
CA GLU A 473 20.58 17.55 -19.90
C GLU A 473 20.60 18.68 -20.94
N ILE A 474 20.15 19.88 -20.57
CA ILE A 474 20.23 21.07 -21.44
C ILE A 474 21.68 21.43 -21.74
N GLU A 475 22.56 21.41 -20.73
CA GLU A 475 23.98 21.68 -20.92
C GLU A 475 24.65 20.65 -21.83
N LYS A 476 24.33 19.36 -21.65
CA LYS A 476 24.79 18.28 -22.51
C LYS A 476 24.32 18.43 -23.95
N GLU A 477 23.06 18.80 -24.18
CA GLU A 477 22.53 19.11 -25.51
C GLU A 477 23.27 20.30 -26.15
N SER A 478 23.54 21.35 -25.37
CA SER A 478 24.32 22.51 -25.81
C SER A 478 25.75 22.12 -26.21
N ILE A 479 26.43 21.30 -25.41
CA ILE A 479 27.78 20.79 -25.73
C ILE A 479 27.77 19.97 -27.01
N LEU A 480 26.78 19.09 -27.20
CA LEU A 480 26.63 18.31 -28.43
C LEU A 480 26.40 19.20 -29.66
N ALA A 481 25.67 20.31 -29.52
CA ALA A 481 25.49 21.27 -30.59
C ALA A 481 26.81 21.97 -30.95
N HIS A 482 27.57 22.44 -29.95
CA HIS A 482 28.89 23.03 -30.16
C HIS A 482 29.86 22.02 -30.81
N GLN A 483 29.82 20.75 -30.42
CA GLN A 483 30.66 19.72 -31.00
C GLN A 483 30.37 19.52 -32.50
N LYS A 484 29.09 19.49 -32.88
CA LYS A 484 28.68 19.43 -34.29
C LYS A 484 29.18 20.64 -35.08
N GLU A 485 29.10 21.84 -34.49
CA GLU A 485 29.60 23.06 -35.13
C GLU A 485 31.12 23.00 -35.36
N VAL A 486 31.88 22.55 -34.35
CA VAL A 486 33.33 22.35 -34.47
C VAL A 486 33.67 21.33 -35.56
N ASP A 487 32.91 20.24 -35.67
CA ASP A 487 33.12 19.25 -36.73
C ASP A 487 32.86 19.84 -38.13
N VAL A 488 31.83 20.68 -38.29
CA VAL A 488 31.58 21.41 -39.54
C VAL A 488 32.75 22.33 -39.87
N GLN A 489 33.18 23.16 -38.93
CA GLN A 489 34.34 24.05 -39.11
C GLN A 489 35.62 23.27 -39.46
N ARG A 490 35.82 22.08 -38.86
CA ARG A 490 36.96 21.21 -39.19
C ARG A 490 36.90 20.75 -40.65
N THR A 491 35.72 20.31 -41.12
CA THR A 491 35.56 19.89 -42.52
C THR A 491 35.74 21.04 -43.52
N GLU A 492 35.30 22.25 -43.17
CA GLU A 492 35.54 23.45 -43.98
C GLU A 492 37.04 23.76 -44.09
N LEU A 493 37.76 23.77 -42.96
CA LEU A 493 39.21 23.97 -42.93
C LEU A 493 39.96 22.89 -43.70
N GLU A 494 39.55 21.63 -43.61
CA GLU A 494 40.11 20.52 -44.41
C GLU A 494 39.93 20.79 -45.92
N SER A 495 38.77 21.30 -46.34
CA SER A 495 38.52 21.66 -47.74
C SER A 495 39.34 22.86 -48.21
N GLU A 496 39.52 23.87 -47.36
CA GLU A 496 40.38 25.02 -47.65
C GLU A 496 41.85 24.61 -47.76
N LEU A 497 42.31 23.72 -46.89
CA LEU A 497 43.66 23.17 -46.95
C LEU A 497 43.91 22.41 -48.26
N GLU A 498 42.96 21.60 -48.72
CA GLU A 498 43.09 20.90 -50.00
C GLU A 498 43.08 21.88 -51.19
N SER A 499 42.26 22.94 -51.14
CA SER A 499 42.26 24.03 -52.12
C SER A 499 43.60 24.77 -52.16
N ILE A 500 44.17 25.11 -51.00
CA ILE A 500 45.50 25.73 -50.89
C ILE A 500 46.58 24.80 -51.45
N LYS A 501 46.50 23.50 -51.15
CA LYS A 501 47.43 22.50 -51.65
C LYS A 501 47.39 22.41 -53.18
N SER A 502 46.21 22.35 -53.79
CA SER A 502 46.06 22.39 -55.24
C SER A 502 46.67 23.66 -55.84
N ARG A 503 46.42 24.84 -55.25
CA ARG A 503 47.04 26.10 -55.73
C ARG A 503 48.56 26.10 -55.59
N ARG A 504 49.11 25.48 -54.54
CA ARG A 504 50.56 25.34 -54.39
C ARG A 504 51.15 24.43 -55.47
N GLU A 505 50.48 23.32 -55.79
CA GLU A 505 50.89 22.44 -56.88
C GLU A 505 50.84 23.14 -58.25
N ASP A 506 49.80 23.96 -58.50
CA ASP A 506 49.71 24.78 -59.71
C ASP A 506 50.82 25.83 -59.78
N ASN A 507 51.12 26.51 -58.67
CA ASN A 507 52.24 27.45 -58.58
C ASN A 507 53.59 26.76 -58.83
N GLU A 508 53.79 25.55 -58.29
CA GLU A 508 55.02 24.78 -58.52
C GLU A 508 55.17 24.39 -60.01
N ARG A 509 54.05 24.09 -60.70
CA ARG A 509 54.06 23.87 -62.16
C ARG A 509 54.44 25.14 -62.91
N LEU A 510 53.83 26.28 -62.58
CA LEU A 510 54.13 27.57 -63.19
C LEU A 510 55.58 28.00 -62.95
N GLU A 511 56.12 27.76 -61.75
CA GLU A 511 57.54 28.01 -61.44
C GLU A 511 58.46 27.17 -62.34
N LYS A 512 58.16 25.88 -62.53
CA LYS A 512 58.90 25.02 -63.47
C LYS A 512 58.79 25.51 -64.91
N GLU A 513 57.61 25.94 -65.37
CA GLU A 513 57.43 26.52 -66.70
C GLU A 513 58.23 27.83 -66.87
N LEU A 514 58.18 28.72 -65.89
CA LEU A 514 58.99 29.94 -65.87
C LEU A 514 60.50 29.64 -65.87
N GLU A 515 60.94 28.63 -65.13
CA GLU A 515 62.33 28.19 -65.15
C GLU A 515 62.73 27.63 -66.52
N THR A 516 61.90 26.82 -67.16
CA THR A 516 62.16 26.33 -68.53
C THR A 516 62.21 27.46 -69.55
N THR A 517 61.26 28.40 -69.54
CA THR A 517 61.24 29.53 -70.47
C THR A 517 62.40 30.50 -70.22
N SER A 518 62.80 30.70 -68.95
CA SER A 518 64.01 31.45 -68.61
C SER A 518 65.26 30.79 -69.17
N ASN A 519 65.40 29.46 -69.02
CA ASN A 519 66.51 28.70 -69.60
C ASN A 519 66.54 28.81 -71.14
N GLU A 520 65.38 28.74 -71.80
CA GLU A 520 65.25 28.97 -73.25
C GLU A 520 65.67 30.39 -73.65
N LEU A 521 65.18 31.42 -72.97
CA LEU A 521 65.60 32.81 -73.21
C LEU A 521 67.10 33.01 -72.99
N GLU A 522 67.69 32.34 -72.01
CA GLU A 522 69.12 32.40 -71.75
C GLU A 522 69.94 31.65 -72.82
N THR A 523 69.39 30.60 -73.44
CA THR A 523 69.99 30.01 -74.65
C THR A 523 69.90 30.95 -75.85
N GLN A 524 68.74 31.56 -76.10
CA GLN A 524 68.56 32.55 -77.18
C GLN A 524 69.46 33.77 -76.98
N ARG A 525 69.62 34.25 -75.74
CA ARG A 525 70.55 35.34 -75.42
C ARG A 525 71.98 34.97 -75.78
N ARG A 526 72.42 33.75 -75.45
CA ARG A 526 73.75 33.23 -75.82
C ARG A 526 73.92 33.15 -77.34
N GLU A 527 72.92 32.67 -78.07
CA GLU A 527 72.93 32.62 -79.54
C GLU A 527 73.02 34.03 -80.15
N LEU A 528 72.26 35.00 -79.63
CA LEU A 528 72.33 36.40 -80.05
C LEU A 528 73.68 37.04 -79.74
N GLU A 529 74.25 36.78 -78.56
CA GLU A 529 75.60 37.24 -78.20
C GLU A 529 76.65 36.66 -79.17
N GLU A 530 76.53 35.39 -79.54
CA GLU A 530 77.40 34.75 -80.54
C GLU A 530 77.25 35.40 -81.94
N LEU A 531 76.01 35.62 -82.39
CA LEU A 531 75.72 36.30 -83.66
C LEU A 531 76.23 37.75 -83.68
N LEU A 532 76.12 38.47 -82.57
CA LEU A 532 76.68 39.82 -82.45
C LEU A 532 78.20 39.80 -82.54
N GLU A 533 78.86 38.83 -81.91
CA GLU A 533 80.31 38.68 -81.97
C GLU A 533 80.78 38.29 -83.37
N THR A 534 80.09 37.38 -84.07
CA THR A 534 80.40 37.07 -85.48
C THR A 534 80.19 38.28 -86.38
N THR A 535 79.07 39.01 -86.22
CA THR A 535 78.79 40.21 -87.01
C THR A 535 79.81 41.30 -86.72
N ARG A 536 80.22 41.49 -85.47
CA ARG A 536 81.28 42.44 -85.09
C ARG A 536 82.61 42.08 -85.73
N LYS A 537 82.95 40.79 -85.78
CA LYS A 537 84.13 40.28 -86.48
C LYS A 537 84.04 40.53 -87.99
N ASP A 538 82.87 40.31 -88.59
CA ASP A 538 82.60 40.57 -90.01
C ASP A 538 82.64 42.06 -90.36
N ILE A 539 82.13 42.93 -89.50
CA ILE A 539 82.29 44.38 -89.64
C ILE A 539 83.76 44.74 -89.52
N GLY A 540 84.51 44.14 -88.58
CA GLY A 540 85.95 44.34 -88.45
C GLY A 540 86.72 43.95 -89.73
N THR A 541 86.40 42.80 -90.32
CA THR A 541 87.00 42.38 -91.60
C THR A 541 86.57 43.31 -92.73
N GLN A 542 85.29 43.69 -92.84
CA GLN A 542 84.80 44.63 -93.85
C GLN A 542 85.45 46.01 -93.72
N VAL A 543 85.59 46.57 -92.52
CA VAL A 543 86.29 47.83 -92.27
C VAL A 543 87.75 47.72 -92.68
N THR A 544 88.39 46.57 -92.43
CA THR A 544 89.77 46.31 -92.87
C THR A 544 89.87 46.28 -94.39
N ILE A 545 88.94 45.58 -95.07
CA ILE A 545 88.83 45.57 -96.54
C ILE A 545 88.58 46.98 -97.06
N HIS A 546 87.67 47.74 -96.46
CA HIS A 546 87.34 49.09 -96.87
C HIS A 546 88.54 50.03 -96.72
N ARG A 547 89.32 49.89 -95.64
CA ARG A 547 90.56 50.64 -95.43
C ARG A 547 91.60 50.32 -96.49
N GLN A 548 91.79 49.04 -96.80
CA GLN A 548 92.63 48.60 -97.92
C GLN A 548 92.14 49.18 -99.26
N HIS A 549 90.83 49.18 -99.51
CA HIS A 549 90.23 49.76 -100.71
C HIS A 549 90.44 51.27 -100.81
N LEU A 550 90.38 51.98 -99.68
CA LEU A 550 90.65 53.42 -99.59
C LEU A 550 92.11 53.74 -99.88
N ASP A 551 93.03 52.90 -99.39
CA ASP A 551 94.46 53.02 -99.70
C ASP A 551 94.74 52.71 -101.18
N ILE A 552 94.08 51.69 -101.75
CA ILE A 552 94.10 51.41 -103.20
C ILE A 552 93.57 52.63 -103.98
N LYS A 553 92.45 53.22 -103.55
CA LYS A 553 91.87 54.39 -104.21
C LYS A 553 92.78 55.62 -104.13
N LYS A 554 93.47 55.85 -103.01
CA LYS A 554 94.50 56.89 -102.87
C LYS A 554 95.70 56.65 -103.78
N MET A 555 96.11 55.40 -103.96
CA MET A 555 97.17 55.04 -104.90
C MET A 555 96.70 55.23 -106.35
N SER A 556 95.45 54.88 -106.66
CA SER A 556 94.84 55.09 -107.97
C SER A 556 94.75 56.57 -108.32
N THR A 557 94.33 57.44 -107.39
CA THR A 557 94.29 58.90 -107.63
C THR A 557 95.69 59.50 -107.78
N LYS A 558 96.69 59.01 -107.05
CA LYS A 558 98.09 59.38 -107.28
C LYS A 558 98.56 58.97 -108.68
N LEU A 559 98.25 57.75 -109.10
CA LEU A 559 98.56 57.26 -110.46
C LEU A 559 97.84 58.10 -111.53
N GLU A 560 96.61 58.51 -111.27
CA GLU A 560 95.83 59.32 -112.20
C GLU A 560 96.35 60.76 -112.27
N GLN A 561 96.73 61.35 -111.14
CA GLN A 561 97.46 62.63 -111.11
C GLN A 561 98.80 62.55 -111.87
N GLN A 562 99.53 61.44 -111.71
CA GLN A 562 100.75 61.18 -112.50
C GLN A 562 100.43 61.03 -113.99
N SER A 563 99.34 60.36 -114.35
CA SER A 563 98.87 60.22 -115.73
C SER A 563 98.51 61.57 -116.35
N VAL A 564 97.79 62.43 -115.62
CA VAL A 564 97.46 63.79 -116.05
C VAL A 564 98.72 64.63 -116.22
N TYR A 565 99.67 64.55 -115.29
CA TYR A 565 100.97 65.22 -115.39
C TYR A 565 101.76 64.74 -116.61
N ILE A 566 101.79 63.43 -116.87
CA ILE A 566 102.40 62.84 -118.07
C ILE A 566 101.70 63.33 -119.34
N GLN A 567 100.36 63.44 -119.35
CA GLN A 567 99.61 64.01 -120.47
C GLN A 567 99.91 65.49 -120.68
N THR A 568 100.11 66.27 -119.61
CA THR A 568 100.47 67.70 -119.73
C THR A 568 101.88 67.85 -120.29
N LEU A 569 102.82 67.00 -119.86
CA LEU A 569 104.17 66.93 -120.43
C LEU A 569 104.12 66.50 -121.90
N LYS A 570 103.31 65.50 -122.26
CA LYS A 570 103.11 65.06 -123.65
C LYS A 570 102.58 66.19 -124.53
N LYS A 571 101.59 66.94 -124.03
CA LYS A 571 101.00 68.08 -124.76
C LYS A 571 102.00 69.22 -124.91
N SER A 572 102.80 69.51 -123.88
CA SER A 572 103.92 70.46 -123.96
C SER A 572 104.99 70.01 -124.96
N LEU A 573 105.21 68.71 -125.11
CA LEU A 573 106.15 68.14 -126.07
C LEU A 573 105.60 68.24 -127.51
N GLU A 574 104.32 67.90 -127.71
CA GLU A 574 103.62 68.08 -129.00
C GLU A 574 103.53 69.55 -129.43
N ASP A 575 103.34 70.48 -128.50
CA ASP A 575 103.31 71.92 -128.78
C ASP A 575 104.71 72.46 -129.14
N MET A 576 105.78 71.96 -128.51
CA MET A 576 107.15 72.28 -128.94
C MET A 576 107.48 71.65 -130.30
N GLN A 577 107.00 70.43 -130.57
CA GLN A 577 107.25 69.72 -131.81
C GLN A 577 106.51 70.40 -133.00
N LYS A 578 105.29 70.90 -132.78
CA LYS A 578 104.57 71.77 -133.72
C LYS A 578 105.20 73.15 -133.90
N SER A 579 105.88 73.69 -132.88
CA SER A 579 106.64 74.93 -133.01
C SER A 579 107.92 74.79 -133.85
N VAL A 580 108.43 73.56 -134.02
CA VAL A 580 109.59 73.26 -134.88
C VAL A 580 109.17 72.99 -136.33
N GLU A 581 107.97 72.46 -136.56
CA GLU A 581 107.46 72.18 -137.92
C GLU A 581 106.85 73.40 -138.65
N ASN A 582 106.45 74.47 -137.94
CA ASN A 582 105.67 75.58 -138.53
C ASN A 582 106.43 76.89 -138.84
N SER A 583 107.75 76.89 -138.95
CA SER A 583 108.49 78.06 -139.49
C SER A 583 109.51 77.73 -140.58
N GLN A 584 109.29 76.61 -141.27
CA GLN A 584 110.00 76.16 -142.48
C GLN A 584 109.41 76.68 -143.81
N GLU A 585 108.57 77.73 -143.78
CA GLU A 585 108.08 78.43 -144.97
C GLU A 585 108.11 79.95 -144.70
N TYR A 586 109.23 80.61 -145.05
CA TYR A 586 109.40 82.00 -145.51
C TYR A 586 110.87 82.40 -145.29
N GLY A 587 111.67 82.26 -146.36
CA GLY A 587 113.10 82.46 -146.34
C GLY A 587 113.53 83.93 -146.28
N VAL A 588 114.30 84.26 -145.24
CA VAL A 588 115.47 85.17 -145.23
C VAL A 588 116.39 84.60 -144.15
N PHE A 589 117.72 84.66 -144.32
CA PHE A 589 118.78 84.09 -143.43
C PHE A 589 119.45 82.77 -143.86
N ALA A 590 119.61 82.56 -145.17
CA ALA A 590 120.72 81.75 -145.69
C ALA A 590 122.10 82.43 -145.53
N ASP A 591 122.16 83.72 -145.19
CA ASP A 591 123.41 84.52 -145.28
C ASP A 591 124.19 84.75 -143.97
N ILE A 592 123.83 84.15 -142.84
CA ILE A 592 124.70 84.18 -141.64
C ILE A 592 125.15 82.76 -141.23
N VAL A 593 124.86 81.75 -142.06
CA VAL A 593 125.54 80.44 -142.01
C VAL A 593 126.90 80.48 -142.73
N LYS A 594 127.19 81.54 -143.51
CA LYS A 594 128.49 81.73 -144.16
C LYS A 594 129.51 82.54 -143.35
N MET A 595 129.11 83.20 -142.25
CA MET A 595 130.00 84.19 -141.62
C MET A 595 130.60 83.79 -140.26
N ASN A 596 130.04 82.85 -139.48
CA ASN A 596 130.45 82.76 -138.07
C ASN A 596 130.84 81.40 -137.47
N LEU A 597 130.76 80.26 -138.18
CA LEU A 597 131.32 78.99 -137.67
C LEU A 597 132.27 78.28 -138.66
N GLU A 598 132.99 79.13 -139.39
CA GLU A 598 134.41 78.94 -139.75
C GLU A 598 135.32 79.45 -138.60
N ILE A 599 134.81 79.52 -137.37
CA ILE A 599 135.60 79.93 -136.21
C ILE A 599 135.48 78.87 -135.12
N ARG A 600 136.48 78.01 -135.15
CA ARG A 600 137.08 77.26 -134.02
C ARG A 600 136.44 75.92 -133.68
N LYS A 601 137.16 74.91 -134.18
CA LYS A 601 137.83 73.85 -133.40
C LYS A 601 137.02 73.19 -132.32
#